data_AF-A0A2E6NB84-F1
#
_entry.id   AF-A0A2E6NB84-F1
#
_cell.length_a   1.000
_cell.length_b   1.000
_cell.length_c   1.000
_cell.angle_alpha   90.00
_cell.angle_beta   90.00
_cell.angle_gamma   90.00
#
_symmetry.space_group_name_H-M   'P 1'
#
loop_
_entity.id
_entity.type
_entity.pdbx_description
1 polymer ?
#
loop_
_entity_poly.entity_id
_entity_poly.type
_entity_poly.pdbx_seq_one_letter_code
_entity_poly.pdbx_strand_id
1 'polypeptide(L)'
;MIYILSSFYFLYGFVLFYTYIKGYSLLRYLLKRKNINAVLTIELIFIILSSLIVFTSQPLNWIVALIMFTHLFGVGWLISNPDSYYAMIHENSTDMDSLETASAMIVLGYGVFVYSSKFFLG
;
A
#
# COMPACT_ATOMS: atom_id res chain seq x y z
N MET A 1 -8.40 -9.61 -13.20
CA MET A 1 -7.28 -8.80 -12.66
C MET A 1 -7.70 -7.88 -11.51
N ILE A 2 -8.77 -7.09 -11.66
CA ILE A 2 -9.30 -6.21 -10.58
C ILE A 2 -9.60 -6.98 -9.28
N TYR A 3 -10.29 -8.12 -9.37
CA TYR A 3 -10.57 -8.96 -8.19
C TYR A 3 -9.30 -9.40 -7.47
N ILE A 4 -8.27 -9.81 -8.22
CA ILE A 4 -6.98 -10.25 -7.66
C ILE A 4 -6.31 -9.08 -6.92
N LEU A 5 -6.17 -7.92 -7.58
CA LEU A 5 -5.53 -6.75 -6.97
C LEU A 5 -6.29 -6.30 -5.71
N SER A 6 -7.63 -6.26 -5.76
CA SER A 6 -8.46 -5.94 -4.60
C SER A 6 -8.25 -6.93 -3.45
N SER A 7 -8.24 -8.24 -3.74
CA SER A 7 -7.97 -9.26 -2.72
C SER A 7 -6.58 -9.12 -2.09
N PHE A 8 -5.56 -8.74 -2.87
CA PHE A 8 -4.22 -8.48 -2.34
C PHE A 8 -4.19 -7.28 -1.40
N TYR A 9 -4.89 -6.18 -1.73
CA TYR A 9 -5.04 -5.06 -0.82
C TYR A 9 -5.77 -5.46 0.47
N PHE A 10 -6.87 -6.20 0.37
CA PHE A 10 -7.58 -6.67 1.56
C PHE A 10 -6.70 -7.59 2.43
N LEU A 11 -5.98 -8.52 1.83
CA LEU A 11 -5.07 -9.40 2.54
C LEU A 11 -3.95 -8.60 3.23
N TYR A 12 -3.33 -7.67 2.51
CA TYR A 12 -2.23 -6.88 3.07
C TYR A 12 -2.70 -5.95 4.19
N GLY A 13 -3.83 -5.26 4.00
CA GLY A 13 -4.44 -4.41 5.02
C GLY A 13 -4.86 -5.21 6.26
N PHE A 14 -5.43 -6.41 6.04
CA PHE A 14 -5.75 -7.33 7.13
C PHE A 14 -4.51 -7.77 7.91
N VAL A 15 -3.42 -8.13 7.22
CA VAL A 15 -2.16 -8.54 7.88
C VAL A 15 -1.55 -7.38 8.67
N LEU A 16 -1.53 -6.16 8.11
CA LEU A 16 -1.09 -4.96 8.83
C LEU A 16 -1.91 -4.78 10.12
N PHE A 17 -3.23 -4.77 10.00
CA PHE A 17 -4.13 -4.57 11.14
C PHE A 17 -4.01 -5.68 12.20
N TYR A 18 -3.99 -6.93 11.75
CA TYR A 18 -3.92 -8.09 12.63
C TYR A 18 -2.60 -8.14 13.40
N THR A 19 -1.47 -7.89 12.72
CA THR A 19 -0.15 -7.89 13.37
C THR A 19 0.00 -6.74 14.36
N TYR A 20 -0.61 -5.58 14.09
CA TYR A 20 -0.69 -4.47 15.04
C TYR A 20 -1.46 -4.85 16.30
N ILE A 21 -2.69 -5.38 16.16
CA ILE A 21 -3.50 -5.82 17.32
C ILE A 21 -2.80 -6.89 18.16
N LYS A 22 -1.99 -7.76 17.53
CA LYS A 22 -1.22 -8.80 18.22
C LYS A 22 0.11 -8.32 18.81
N GLY A 23 0.46 -7.04 18.68
CA GLY A 23 1.69 -6.47 19.23
C GLY A 23 2.97 -6.81 18.44
N TYR A 24 2.85 -7.43 17.26
CA TYR A 24 4.00 -7.68 16.37
C TYR A 24 4.35 -6.45 15.53
N SER A 25 3.33 -5.73 15.05
CA SER A 25 3.44 -4.47 14.29
C SER A 25 4.28 -4.61 13.01
N LEU A 26 3.65 -5.11 11.94
CA LEU A 26 4.30 -5.32 10.64
C LEU A 26 4.78 -3.99 10.03
N LEU A 27 4.03 -2.89 10.17
CA LEU A 27 4.46 -1.60 9.62
C LEU A 27 5.76 -1.13 10.29
N ARG A 28 5.87 -1.19 11.62
CA ARG A 28 7.14 -0.90 12.31
C ARG A 28 8.28 -1.82 11.87
N TYR A 29 8.00 -3.08 11.54
CA TYR A 29 9.01 -3.95 10.93
C TYR A 29 9.45 -3.39 9.57
N LEU A 30 8.51 -3.05 8.69
CA LEU A 30 8.77 -2.53 7.35
C LEU A 30 9.50 -1.18 7.37
N LEU A 31 9.20 -0.31 8.33
CA LEU A 31 9.85 1.00 8.53
C LEU A 31 11.28 0.92 9.11
N LYS A 32 11.87 -0.27 9.24
CA LYS A 32 13.30 -0.41 9.59
C LYS A 32 14.13 -0.39 8.31
N ARG A 33 15.16 0.46 8.25
CA ARG A 33 16.10 0.56 7.10
C ARG A 33 16.61 -0.77 6.57
N LYS A 34 16.93 -1.72 7.47
CA LYS A 34 17.43 -3.05 7.10
C LYS A 34 16.43 -3.89 6.28
N ASN A 35 15.15 -3.50 6.28
CA ASN A 35 14.06 -4.20 5.62
C ASN A 35 13.59 -3.49 4.33
N ILE A 36 14.40 -2.58 3.77
CA ILE A 36 14.11 -1.85 2.52
C ILE A 36 13.69 -2.78 1.38
N ASN A 37 14.36 -3.92 1.24
CA ASN A 37 14.08 -4.88 0.17
C ASN A 37 12.67 -5.47 0.30
N ALA A 38 12.17 -5.66 1.53
CA ALA A 38 10.82 -6.16 1.76
C ALA A 38 9.78 -5.12 1.33
N VAL A 39 9.99 -3.85 1.72
CA VAL A 39 9.12 -2.73 1.31
C VAL A 39 9.07 -2.60 -0.20
N LEU A 40 10.24 -2.50 -0.86
CA LEU A 40 10.33 -2.38 -2.31
C LEU A 40 9.70 -3.57 -3.05
N THR A 41 9.84 -4.78 -2.51
CA THR A 41 9.21 -5.98 -3.11
C THR A 41 7.69 -5.91 -3.03
N ILE A 42 7.13 -5.50 -1.88
CA ILE A 42 5.69 -5.33 -1.71
C ILE A 42 5.16 -4.25 -2.66
N GLU A 43 5.81 -3.08 -2.68
CA GLU A 43 5.46 -1.99 -3.59
C GLU A 43 5.51 -2.41 -5.06
N LEU A 44 6.54 -3.15 -5.47
CA LEU A 44 6.69 -3.63 -6.84
C LEU A 44 5.56 -4.58 -7.26
N ILE A 45 5.08 -5.45 -6.36
CA ILE A 45 3.93 -6.33 -6.64
C ILE A 45 2.70 -5.48 -6.96
N PHE A 46 2.41 -4.47 -6.13
CA PHE A 46 1.26 -3.59 -6.35
C PHE A 46 1.39 -2.78 -7.64
N ILE A 47 2.57 -2.23 -7.93
CA ILE A 47 2.86 -1.50 -9.18
C ILE A 47 2.65 -2.38 -10.41
N ILE A 48 3.14 -3.62 -10.41
CA ILE A 48 2.98 -4.54 -11.54
C ILE A 48 1.50 -4.86 -11.76
N LEU A 49 0.79 -5.26 -10.70
CA LEU A 49 -0.62 -5.64 -10.80
C LEU A 49 -1.50 -4.45 -11.22
N SER A 50 -1.24 -3.25 -10.69
CA SER A 50 -1.98 -2.05 -11.09
C SER A 50 -1.65 -1.63 -12.53
N SER A 51 -0.37 -1.69 -12.94
CA SER A 51 0.05 -1.40 -14.32
C SER A 51 -0.65 -2.32 -15.32
N LEU A 52 -0.69 -3.63 -15.03
CA LEU A 52 -1.39 -4.60 -15.88
C LEU A 52 -2.86 -4.21 -16.07
N ILE A 53 -3.56 -3.76 -15.03
CA ILE A 53 -4.96 -3.32 -15.15
C ILE A 53 -5.03 -2.02 -15.98
N VAL A 54 -4.22 -1.02 -15.65
CA VAL A 54 -4.26 0.30 -16.29
C VAL A 54 -4.01 0.21 -17.80
N PHE A 55 -3.02 -0.58 -18.22
CA PHE A 55 -2.64 -0.70 -19.63
C PHE A 55 -3.47 -1.69 -20.44
N THR A 56 -4.34 -2.50 -19.80
CA THR A 56 -5.21 -3.46 -20.50
C THR A 56 -6.69 -3.15 -20.42
N SER A 57 -7.11 -2.20 -19.58
CA SER A 57 -8.51 -1.79 -19.45
C SER A 57 -8.88 -0.76 -20.51
N GLN A 58 -10.01 -0.97 -21.20
CA GLN A 58 -10.62 -0.03 -22.15
C GLN A 58 -12.11 0.13 -21.80
N PRO A 59 -12.57 1.32 -21.36
CA PRO A 59 -11.80 2.54 -21.14
C PRO A 59 -10.76 2.40 -20.00
N LEU A 60 -9.82 3.35 -19.91
CA LEU A 60 -8.78 3.33 -18.89
C LEU A 60 -9.40 3.33 -17.48
N ASN A 61 -8.94 2.41 -16.63
CA ASN A 61 -9.35 2.35 -15.23
C ASN A 61 -8.63 3.43 -14.42
N TRP A 62 -9.22 4.63 -14.36
CA TRP A 62 -8.61 5.81 -13.75
C TRP A 62 -8.44 5.69 -12.24
N ILE A 63 -9.31 4.94 -11.54
CA ILE A 63 -9.20 4.70 -10.10
C ILE A 63 -7.93 3.88 -9.82
N VAL A 64 -7.72 2.79 -10.57
CA VAL A 64 -6.51 1.96 -10.41
C VAL A 64 -5.26 2.74 -10.83
N ALA A 65 -5.35 3.64 -11.82
CA ALA A 65 -4.25 4.51 -12.20
C ALA A 65 -3.84 5.47 -11.06
N LEU A 66 -4.80 6.09 -10.38
CA LEU A 66 -4.51 6.96 -9.23
C LEU A 66 -3.83 6.17 -8.09
N ILE A 67 -4.32 4.96 -7.78
CA ILE A 67 -3.70 4.11 -6.76
C ILE A 67 -2.30 3.66 -7.19
N MET A 68 -2.07 3.34 -8.46
CA MET A 68 -0.72 3.04 -8.95
C MET A 68 0.25 4.19 -8.70
N PHE A 69 -0.18 5.44 -8.89
CA PHE A 69 0.66 6.61 -8.64
C PHE A 69 1.03 6.77 -7.16
N THR A 70 0.19 6.36 -6.21
CA THR A 70 0.56 6.43 -4.78
C THR A 70 1.70 5.46 -4.45
N HIS A 71 1.71 4.28 -5.06
CA HIS A 71 2.84 3.33 -4.95
C HIS A 71 4.11 3.86 -5.59
N LEU A 72 4.03 4.43 -6.81
CA LEU A 72 5.17 5.04 -7.47
C LEU A 72 5.74 6.21 -6.64
N PHE A 73 4.87 7.03 -6.05
CA PHE A 73 5.28 8.10 -5.14
C PHE A 73 5.95 7.54 -3.89
N GLY A 74 5.40 6.49 -3.27
CA GLY A 74 5.98 5.84 -2.09
C GLY A 74 7.40 5.32 -2.37
N VAL A 75 7.60 4.61 -3.48
CA VAL A 75 8.93 4.16 -3.93
C VAL A 75 9.84 5.36 -4.23
N GLY A 76 9.33 6.39 -4.90
CA GLY A 76 10.08 7.61 -5.20
C GLY A 76 10.57 8.32 -3.94
N TRP A 77 9.71 8.45 -2.93
CA TRP A 77 10.07 9.02 -1.62
C TRP A 77 11.12 8.15 -0.92
N LEU A 78 10.91 6.84 -0.87
CA LEU A 78 11.83 5.89 -0.23
C LEU A 78 13.26 5.98 -0.80
N ILE A 79 13.39 6.13 -2.12
CA ILE A 79 14.69 6.19 -2.81
C ILE A 79 15.30 7.60 -2.72
N SER A 80 14.49 8.65 -2.91
CA SER A 80 14.99 10.02 -3.03
C SER A 80 15.24 10.70 -1.70
N ASN A 81 14.47 10.35 -0.66
CA ASN A 81 14.60 10.89 0.69
C ASN A 81 14.36 9.79 1.75
N PRO A 82 15.28 8.79 1.83
CA PRO A 82 15.16 7.67 2.75
C PRO A 82 15.15 8.13 4.21
N ASP A 83 15.88 9.18 4.55
CA ASP A 83 15.96 9.66 5.94
C ASP A 83 14.61 10.14 6.45
N SER A 84 13.89 10.92 5.65
CA SER A 84 12.53 11.33 5.95
C SER A 84 11.57 10.15 6.03
N TYR A 85 11.69 9.18 5.11
CA TYR A 85 10.84 8.00 5.12
C TYR A 85 11.00 7.17 6.41
N TYR A 86 12.26 6.89 6.79
CA TYR A 86 12.53 6.06 7.97
C TYR A 86 12.38 6.81 9.29
N ALA A 87 12.31 8.14 9.28
CA ALA A 87 12.06 8.94 10.48
C ALA A 87 10.69 8.64 11.12
N MET A 88 9.73 8.09 10.35
CA MET A 88 8.40 7.70 10.84
C MET A 88 8.45 6.73 12.02
N ILE A 89 9.50 5.89 12.14
CA ILE A 89 9.64 4.96 13.28
C ILE A 89 10.00 5.65 14.60
N HIS A 90 10.44 6.92 14.54
CA HIS A 90 10.87 7.73 15.68
C HIS A 90 9.77 8.68 16.17
N GLU A 91 8.58 8.61 15.57
CA GLU A 91 7.41 9.29 16.10
C GLU A 91 7.07 8.80 17.52
N ASN A 92 6.37 9.63 18.30
CA ASN A 92 5.93 9.21 19.62
C ASN A 92 4.94 8.04 19.51
N SER A 93 4.67 7.36 20.64
CA SER A 93 3.83 6.15 20.63
C SER A 93 2.44 6.40 20.07
N THR A 94 1.81 7.52 20.39
CA THR A 94 0.46 7.88 19.93
C THR A 94 0.41 8.09 18.43
N ASP A 95 1.39 8.78 17.88
CA ASP A 95 1.51 9.06 16.45
C ASP A 95 1.80 7.77 15.67
N MET A 96 2.69 6.91 16.20
CA MET A 96 2.98 5.61 15.61
C MET A 96 1.76 4.68 15.61
N ASP A 97 1.00 4.61 16.71
CA ASP A 97 -0.23 3.80 16.80
C ASP A 97 -1.31 4.29 15.81
N SER A 98 -1.36 5.61 15.63
CA SER A 98 -2.21 6.25 14.62
C SER A 98 -1.74 5.88 13.20
N LEU A 99 -0.44 5.89 12.95
CA LEU A 99 0.16 5.52 11.65
C LEU A 99 -0.10 4.04 11.30
N GLU A 100 0.03 3.13 12.26
CA GLU A 100 -0.31 1.70 12.10
C GLU A 100 -1.76 1.52 11.66
N THR A 101 -2.68 2.16 12.38
CA THR A 101 -4.12 2.08 12.10
C THR A 101 -4.46 2.73 10.76
N ALA A 102 -3.94 3.93 10.50
CA ALA A 102 -4.17 4.66 9.26
C ALA A 102 -3.64 3.90 8.05
N SER A 103 -2.44 3.33 8.12
CA SER A 103 -1.85 2.56 7.03
C SER A 103 -2.70 1.33 6.69
N ALA A 104 -3.14 0.58 7.70
CA ALA A 104 -4.03 -0.55 7.48
C ALA A 104 -5.36 -0.13 6.84
N MET A 105 -5.99 0.94 7.33
CA MET A 105 -7.25 1.45 6.81
C MET A 105 -7.13 2.00 5.38
N ILE A 106 -6.04 2.69 5.05
CA ILE A 106 -5.77 3.18 3.69
C ILE A 106 -5.64 1.99 2.72
N VAL A 107 -4.88 0.96 3.10
CA VAL A 107 -4.68 -0.24 2.27
C VAL A 107 -6.01 -1.00 2.09
N LEU A 108 -6.83 -1.14 3.14
CA LEU A 108 -8.18 -1.70 3.01
C LEU A 108 -9.07 -0.84 2.09
N GLY A 109 -8.97 0.49 2.23
CA GLY A 109 -9.65 1.45 1.35
C GLY A 109 -9.27 1.29 -0.12
N TYR A 110 -7.98 1.09 -0.42
CA TYR A 110 -7.54 0.74 -1.77
C TYR A 110 -8.21 -0.54 -2.27
N GLY A 111 -8.35 -1.56 -1.44
CA GLY A 111 -9.08 -2.79 -1.77
C GLY A 111 -10.53 -2.51 -2.21
N VAL A 112 -11.24 -1.65 -1.47
CA VAL A 112 -12.60 -1.21 -1.78
C VAL A 112 -12.65 -0.42 -3.09
N PHE A 113 -11.77 0.57 -3.27
CA PHE A 113 -11.72 1.39 -4.48
C PHE A 113 -11.37 0.60 -5.73
N VAL A 114 -10.41 -0.32 -5.64
CA VAL A 114 -10.09 -1.22 -6.75
C VAL A 114 -11.29 -2.09 -7.08
N TYR A 115 -11.96 -2.69 -6.08
CA TYR A 115 -13.13 -3.52 -6.33
C TYR A 115 -14.26 -2.73 -6.99
N SER A 116 -14.57 -1.53 -6.48
CA SER A 116 -15.62 -0.67 -7.02
C SER A 116 -15.28 -0.09 -8.39
N SER A 117 -14.00 0.00 -8.76
CA SER A 117 -13.57 0.49 -10.07
C SER A 117 -14.19 -0.29 -11.24
N LYS A 118 -14.59 -1.56 -11.02
CA LYS A 118 -15.26 -2.38 -12.02
C LYS A 118 -16.56 -1.76 -12.55
N PHE A 119 -17.25 -0.96 -11.73
CA PHE A 119 -18.53 -0.33 -12.11
C PHE A 119 -18.34 0.81 -13.12
N PHE A 120 -17.10 1.27 -13.32
CA PHE A 120 -16.76 2.35 -14.26
C PHE A 120 -16.17 1.83 -15.59
N LEU A 121 -16.11 0.51 -15.76
CA LEU A 121 -15.63 -0.15 -16.99
C LEU A 121 -16.80 -0.68 -17.86
N GLY A 122 -18.00 -0.12 -17.68
CA GLY A 122 -19.20 -0.45 -18.46
C GLY A 122 -19.15 0.07 -19.89
#